data_AF-A0A502EED9-F1
#
_entry.id   AF-A0A502EED9-F1
#
_cell.length_a   1.000
_cell.length_b   1.000
_cell.length_c   1.000
_cell.angle_alpha   90.00
_cell.angle_beta   90.00
_cell.angle_gamma   90.00
#
_symmetry.space_group_name_H-M   'P 1'
#
loop_
_entity.id
_entity.type
_entity.pdbx_description
1 polymer ?
#
loop_
_entity_poly.entity_id
_entity_poly.type
_entity_poly.pdbx_seq_one_letter_code
_entity_poly.pdbx_strand_id
1 'polypeptide(L)'
;MKKYILILGFMFSIASFSQNITSKSENANVAQYELLKKVNGYYPDISLSEKVINFYVGDKIIDTKQEFSIKNTEFTSYVLSISPDNKRVVFDFVSEKNGKIYGAVVVVKESYVRTTFNENLGLVDIMVNGKSVCIQKI
;
A
#
# COMPACT_ATOMS: atom_id res chain seq x y z
N MET A 1 -43.49 11.63 -36.32
CA MET A 1 -42.10 12.13 -36.12
C MET A 1 -41.95 12.48 -34.64
N LYS A 2 -41.09 11.79 -33.86
CA LYS A 2 -40.65 12.15 -32.47
C LYS A 2 -40.02 10.99 -31.66
N LYS A 3 -39.88 9.77 -32.22
CA LYS A 3 -39.35 8.60 -31.47
C LYS A 3 -37.84 8.34 -31.64
N TYR A 4 -37.17 9.01 -32.59
CA TYR A 4 -35.75 8.78 -32.89
C TYR A 4 -34.77 9.73 -32.17
N ILE A 5 -35.26 10.76 -31.48
CA ILE A 5 -34.39 11.72 -30.76
C ILE A 5 -33.86 11.13 -29.44
N LEU A 6 -34.60 10.21 -28.81
CA LEU A 6 -34.23 9.63 -27.52
C LEU A 6 -32.99 8.73 -27.61
N ILE A 7 -32.86 8.02 -28.74
CA ILE A 7 -31.74 7.10 -28.99
C ILE A 7 -30.44 7.88 -29.26
N LEU A 8 -30.53 9.05 -29.89
CA LEU A 8 -29.36 9.87 -30.21
C LEU A 8 -28.76 10.55 -28.97
N GLY A 9 -29.57 10.86 -27.95
CA GLY A 9 -29.10 11.42 -26.67
C GLY A 9 -28.28 10.43 -25.83
N PHE A 10 -28.50 9.13 -26.00
CA PHE A 10 -27.81 8.09 -25.21
C PHE A 10 -26.40 7.77 -25.75
N MET A 11 -26.08 8.14 -27.00
CA MET A 11 -24.74 7.94 -27.55
C MET A 11 -23.71 8.98 -27.06
N PHE A 12 -24.16 10.11 -26.48
CA PHE A 12 -23.27 11.17 -25.99
C PHE A 12 -23.04 11.17 -24.47
N SER A 13 -23.61 10.20 -23.72
CA SER A 13 -23.46 10.15 -22.25
C SER A 13 -22.28 9.32 -21.77
N ILE A 14 -21.44 8.79 -22.67
CA ILE A 14 -20.16 8.14 -22.31
C ILE A 14 -19.08 9.20 -22.07
N ALA A 15 -19.39 10.22 -21.27
CA ALA A 15 -18.37 11.11 -20.71
C ALA A 15 -17.54 10.25 -19.75
N SER A 16 -16.47 9.69 -20.30
CA SER A 16 -15.51 8.87 -19.58
C SER A 16 -15.01 9.64 -18.36
N PHE A 17 -15.31 9.15 -17.16
CA PHE A 17 -14.67 9.59 -15.92
C PHE A 17 -13.21 9.11 -15.91
N SER A 18 -12.39 9.60 -16.84
CA SER A 18 -10.94 9.49 -16.74
C SER A 18 -10.48 10.53 -15.72
N GLN A 19 -10.54 10.18 -14.44
CA GLN A 19 -9.88 10.98 -13.42
C GLN A 19 -8.37 10.90 -13.72
N ASN A 20 -7.75 12.03 -14.07
CA ASN A 20 -6.32 12.07 -14.35
C ASN A 20 -5.55 11.75 -13.06
N ILE A 21 -5.06 10.52 -12.95
CA ILE A 21 -4.15 10.11 -11.88
C ILE A 21 -2.76 10.64 -12.24
N THR A 22 -2.21 11.50 -11.40
CA THR A 22 -0.83 12.00 -11.56
C THR A 22 0.04 11.40 -10.45
N SER A 23 1.24 10.96 -10.78
CA SER A 23 2.21 10.49 -9.78
C SER A 23 3.36 11.49 -9.68
N LYS A 24 3.80 11.77 -8.45
CA LYS A 24 4.97 12.62 -8.18
C LYS A 24 5.88 11.92 -7.17
N SER A 25 7.17 11.88 -7.48
CA SER A 25 8.19 11.46 -6.52
C SER A 25 8.58 12.65 -5.67
N GLU A 26 8.39 12.54 -4.36
CA GLU A 26 8.66 13.58 -3.39
C GLU A 26 9.10 12.97 -2.05
N ASN A 27 9.56 13.79 -1.12
CA ASN A 27 9.89 13.31 0.20
C ASN A 27 8.60 12.99 0.97
N ALA A 28 8.65 11.98 1.84
CA ALA A 28 7.54 11.65 2.74
C ALA A 28 7.10 12.90 3.50
N ASN A 29 5.78 13.16 3.52
CA ASN A 29 5.25 14.25 4.34
C ASN A 29 5.37 13.90 5.85
N VAL A 30 5.17 14.89 6.71
CA VAL A 30 5.36 14.72 8.17
C VAL A 30 4.49 13.58 8.74
N ALA A 31 3.23 13.47 8.30
CA ALA A 31 2.32 12.43 8.78
C ALA A 31 2.72 11.02 8.33
N GLN A 32 3.15 10.87 7.08
CA GLN A 32 3.69 9.63 6.54
C GLN A 32 4.96 9.23 7.29
N TYR A 33 5.88 10.18 7.50
CA TYR A 33 7.12 9.93 8.24
C TYR A 33 6.87 9.48 9.68
N GLU A 34 5.95 10.12 10.40
CA GLU A 34 5.58 9.72 11.76
C GLU A 34 4.98 8.32 11.83
N LEU A 35 4.10 7.97 10.87
CA LEU A 35 3.55 6.63 10.78
C LEU A 35 4.67 5.61 10.56
N LEU A 36 5.52 5.84 9.56
CA LEU A 36 6.63 4.94 9.22
C LEU A 36 7.57 4.77 10.42
N LYS A 37 7.94 5.85 11.10
CA LYS A 37 8.77 5.80 12.30
C LYS A 37 8.15 4.95 13.42
N LYS A 38 6.85 5.10 13.68
CA LYS A 38 6.16 4.27 14.70
C LYS A 38 6.05 2.81 14.26
N VAL A 39 5.75 2.55 12.99
CA VAL A 39 5.70 1.19 12.42
C VAL A 39 7.06 0.52 12.53
N ASN A 40 8.15 1.18 12.15
CA ASN A 40 9.51 0.66 12.25
C ASN A 40 9.94 0.43 13.72
N GLY A 41 9.45 1.25 14.66
CA GLY A 41 9.67 1.01 16.09
C GLY A 41 9.10 -0.32 16.60
N TYR A 42 8.00 -0.80 16.02
CA TYR A 42 7.42 -2.12 16.36
C TYR A 42 7.88 -3.24 15.42
N TYR A 43 8.21 -2.91 14.17
CA TYR A 43 8.50 -3.82 13.08
C TYR A 43 9.76 -3.36 12.32
N PRO A 44 10.96 -3.54 12.90
CA PRO A 44 12.21 -3.05 12.33
C PRO A 44 12.63 -3.78 11.05
N ASP A 45 11.99 -4.91 10.75
CA ASP A 45 12.15 -5.68 9.52
C ASP A 45 11.54 -5.01 8.28
N ILE A 46 10.71 -3.98 8.47
CA ILE A 46 10.17 -3.17 7.39
C ILE A 46 11.16 -2.05 7.07
N SER A 47 11.85 -2.17 5.93
CA SER A 47 12.70 -1.13 5.36
C SER A 47 11.88 0.09 5.01
N LEU A 48 12.42 1.28 5.30
CA LEU A 48 11.77 2.56 5.04
C LEU A 48 12.63 3.42 4.12
N SER A 49 11.99 4.09 3.16
CA SER A 49 12.64 5.08 2.30
C SER A 49 12.16 6.49 2.64
N GLU A 50 13.04 7.48 2.51
CA GLU A 50 12.68 8.90 2.63
C GLU A 50 11.92 9.40 1.40
N LYS A 51 12.14 8.77 0.24
CA LYS A 51 11.48 9.10 -1.03
C LYS A 51 10.23 8.27 -1.19
N VAL A 52 9.12 8.94 -1.48
CA VAL A 52 7.82 8.34 -1.75
C VAL A 52 7.28 8.81 -3.09
N ILE A 53 6.43 7.99 -3.70
CA ILE A 53 5.68 8.30 -4.90
C ILE A 53 4.23 8.46 -4.48
N ASN A 54 3.77 9.69 -4.42
CA ASN A 54 2.37 9.99 -4.12
C ASN A 54 1.56 9.99 -5.42
N PHE A 55 0.42 9.30 -5.38
CA PHE A 55 -0.56 9.25 -6.45
C PHE A 55 -1.67 10.23 -6.11
N TYR A 56 -1.96 11.13 -7.05
CA TYR A 56 -2.90 12.23 -6.89
C TYR A 56 -4.08 12.09 -7.84
N VAL A 57 -5.26 12.41 -7.33
CA VAL A 57 -6.45 12.72 -8.14
C VAL A 57 -6.81 14.18 -7.85
N GLY A 58 -6.54 15.06 -8.82
CA GLY A 58 -6.53 16.50 -8.57
C GLY A 58 -5.47 16.85 -7.52
N ASP A 59 -5.88 17.45 -6.41
CA ASP A 59 -5.00 17.85 -5.31
C ASP A 59 -5.01 16.87 -4.11
N LYS A 60 -5.70 15.73 -4.23
CA LYS A 60 -5.81 14.73 -3.14
C LYS A 60 -4.92 13.52 -3.39
N ILE A 61 -4.13 13.16 -2.39
CA ILE A 61 -3.37 11.90 -2.37
C ILE A 61 -4.36 10.74 -2.23
N ILE A 62 -4.30 9.79 -3.15
CA ILE A 62 -5.13 8.58 -3.15
C ILE A 62 -4.34 7.32 -2.76
N ASP A 63 -3.02 7.33 -2.96
CA ASP A 63 -2.12 6.26 -2.59
C ASP A 63 -0.69 6.81 -2.51
N THR A 64 0.16 6.14 -1.76
CA THR A 64 1.58 6.49 -1.63
C THR A 64 2.38 5.21 -1.73
N LYS A 65 3.39 5.16 -2.60
CA LYS A 65 4.30 4.01 -2.72
C LYS A 65 5.72 4.41 -2.39
N GLN A 66 6.50 3.48 -1.85
CA GLN A 66 7.94 3.62 -1.68
C GLN A 66 8.63 2.67 -2.64
N GLU A 67 9.52 3.20 -3.47
CA GLU A 67 10.43 2.40 -4.27
C GLU A 67 11.74 2.21 -3.52
N PHE A 68 12.17 0.95 -3.44
CA PHE A 68 13.43 0.58 -2.83
C PHE A 68 14.41 0.15 -3.90
N SER A 69 15.67 0.56 -3.75
CA SER A 69 16.73 0.02 -4.60
C SER A 69 17.02 -1.42 -4.17
N ILE A 70 16.56 -2.38 -4.97
CA ILE A 70 16.79 -3.81 -4.74
C ILE A 70 18.20 -4.26 -5.14
N LYS A 71 19.02 -3.36 -5.72
CA LYS A 71 20.41 -3.68 -6.10
C LYS A 71 21.22 -4.05 -4.85
N ASN A 72 21.83 -5.23 -4.88
CA ASN A 72 22.60 -5.83 -3.77
C ASN A 72 21.77 -6.24 -2.55
N THR A 73 20.46 -6.46 -2.72
CA THR A 73 19.59 -7.01 -1.66
C THR A 73 19.17 -8.45 -2.00
N GLU A 74 18.67 -9.18 -1.01
CA GLU A 74 18.09 -10.53 -1.21
C GLU A 74 16.66 -10.49 -1.83
N PHE A 75 16.14 -9.29 -2.10
CA PHE A 75 14.80 -9.08 -2.62
C PHE A 75 14.80 -8.92 -4.15
N THR A 76 13.93 -9.67 -4.81
CA THR A 76 13.61 -9.52 -6.23
C THR A 76 12.57 -8.41 -6.45
N SER A 77 11.70 -8.19 -5.47
CA SER A 77 10.71 -7.11 -5.45
C SER A 77 10.52 -6.64 -4.01
N TYR A 78 10.42 -5.33 -3.81
CA TYR A 78 10.05 -4.75 -2.53
C TYR A 78 9.19 -3.53 -2.77
N VAL A 79 7.92 -3.62 -2.41
CA VAL A 79 6.93 -2.55 -2.53
C VAL A 79 6.33 -2.29 -1.17
N LEU A 80 6.34 -1.02 -0.77
CA LEU A 80 5.65 -0.55 0.41
C LEU A 80 4.67 0.54 0.00
N SER A 81 3.41 0.39 0.37
CA SER A 81 2.36 1.38 0.14
C SER A 81 1.83 1.92 1.46
N ILE A 82 1.46 3.19 1.48
CA ILE A 82 0.83 3.86 2.62
C ILE A 82 -0.54 4.33 2.16
N SER A 83 -1.57 3.99 2.92
CA SER A 83 -2.92 4.46 2.64
C SER A 83 -3.02 5.98 2.82
N PRO A 84 -3.90 6.66 2.07
CA PRO A 84 -4.02 8.13 2.11
C PRO A 84 -4.47 8.66 3.48
N ASP A 85 -5.09 7.82 4.31
CA ASP A 85 -5.48 8.16 5.69
C ASP A 85 -4.35 7.97 6.72
N ASN A 86 -3.16 7.55 6.30
CA ASN A 86 -1.99 7.25 7.14
C ASN A 86 -2.30 6.28 8.29
N LYS A 87 -3.24 5.35 8.10
CA LYS A 87 -3.58 4.31 9.09
C LYS A 87 -3.18 2.90 8.67
N ARG A 88 -2.77 2.72 7.42
CA ARG A 88 -2.37 1.43 6.89
C ARG A 88 -1.08 1.55 6.10
N VAL A 89 -0.16 0.63 6.40
CA VAL A 89 1.03 0.38 5.59
C VAL A 89 0.88 -1.02 5.00
N VAL A 90 0.93 -1.16 3.69
CA VAL A 90 0.91 -2.45 2.99
C VAL A 90 2.32 -2.73 2.52
N PHE A 91 2.81 -3.94 2.74
CA PHE A 91 4.11 -4.37 2.24
C PHE A 91 3.92 -5.62 1.39
N ASP A 92 4.67 -5.69 0.30
CA ASP A 92 4.77 -6.86 -0.57
C ASP A 92 6.23 -6.98 -1.00
N PHE A 93 6.87 -8.07 -0.60
CA PHE A 93 8.23 -8.36 -1.00
C PHE A 93 8.42 -9.82 -1.40
N VAL A 94 9.30 -10.01 -2.38
CA VAL A 94 9.64 -11.31 -2.94
C VAL A 94 11.14 -11.52 -2.77
N SER A 95 11.53 -12.65 -2.20
CA SER A 95 12.93 -13.05 -2.05
C SER A 95 13.10 -14.50 -2.48
N GLU A 96 14.30 -14.88 -2.93
CA GLU A 96 14.60 -16.27 -3.28
C GLU A 96 14.54 -17.20 -2.06
N LYS A 97 14.88 -16.70 -0.88
CA LYS A 97 14.95 -17.47 0.36
C LYS A 97 13.59 -17.72 1.01
N ASN A 98 12.78 -16.67 1.14
CA ASN A 98 11.52 -16.73 1.89
C ASN A 98 10.28 -16.79 0.98
N GLY A 99 10.47 -16.70 -0.34
CA GLY A 99 9.39 -16.58 -1.31
C GLY A 99 8.70 -15.22 -1.24
N LYS A 100 7.40 -15.21 -1.54
CA LYS A 100 6.56 -14.03 -1.49
C LYS A 100 5.95 -13.86 -0.10
N ILE A 101 6.20 -12.70 0.50
CA ILE A 101 5.61 -12.27 1.75
C ILE A 101 4.89 -10.95 1.50
N TYR A 102 3.61 -10.93 1.84
CA TYR A 102 2.80 -9.72 1.74
C TYR A 102 1.96 -9.54 2.99
N GLY A 103 1.54 -8.32 3.26
CA GLY A 103 0.83 -8.04 4.48
C GLY A 103 0.48 -6.59 4.63
N ALA A 104 -0.11 -6.28 5.77
CA ALA A 104 -0.44 -4.92 6.14
C ALA A 104 -0.26 -4.68 7.63
N VAL A 105 0.23 -3.50 7.98
CA VAL A 105 0.17 -2.93 9.31
C VAL A 105 -0.99 -1.95 9.35
N VAL A 106 -1.95 -2.17 10.23
CA VAL A 106 -3.13 -1.31 10.42
C VAL A 106 -3.11 -0.73 11.82
N VAL A 107 -3.38 0.58 11.92
CA VAL A 107 -3.52 1.29 13.18
C VAL A 107 -4.97 1.20 13.66
N VAL A 108 -5.19 0.51 14.77
CA VAL A 108 -6.51 0.32 15.40
C VAL A 108 -6.44 0.81 16.84
N LYS A 109 -7.13 1.91 17.16
CA LYS A 109 -7.19 2.50 18.51
C LYS A 109 -5.80 2.51 19.20
N GLU A 110 -4.81 3.09 18.51
CA GLU A 110 -3.40 3.22 18.96
C GLU A 110 -2.56 1.93 18.93
N SER A 111 -3.14 0.78 18.61
CA SER A 111 -2.40 -0.47 18.40
C SER A 111 -2.02 -0.65 16.94
N TYR A 112 -0.82 -1.19 16.71
CA TYR A 112 -0.27 -1.49 15.40
C TYR A 112 -0.41 -2.99 15.13
N VAL A 113 -1.45 -3.36 14.39
CA VAL A 113 -1.75 -4.74 14.04
C VAL A 113 -1.09 -5.07 12.71
N ARG A 114 -0.10 -5.95 12.72
CA ARG A 114 0.53 -6.48 11.51
C ARG A 114 -0.09 -7.83 11.17
N THR A 115 -0.57 -7.97 9.96
CA THR A 115 -0.92 -9.25 9.37
C THR A 115 0.06 -9.55 8.26
N THR A 116 0.75 -10.68 8.36
CA THR A 116 1.74 -11.14 7.39
C THR A 116 1.29 -12.48 6.82
N PHE A 117 1.28 -12.57 5.49
CA PHE A 117 1.05 -13.79 4.74
C PHE A 117 2.36 -14.24 4.13
N ASN A 118 2.76 -15.47 4.40
CA ASN A 118 3.90 -16.12 3.77
C ASN A 118 3.39 -17.20 2.83
N GLU A 119 3.48 -16.97 1.51
CA GLU A 119 2.99 -17.91 0.50
C GLU A 119 3.81 -19.21 0.49
N ASN A 120 5.12 -19.11 0.74
CA ASN A 120 6.02 -20.27 0.68
C ASN A 120 5.79 -21.26 1.83
N LEU A 121 5.56 -20.73 3.03
CA LEU A 121 5.27 -21.54 4.22
C LEU A 121 3.78 -21.85 4.39
N GLY A 122 2.90 -21.17 3.64
CA GLY A 122 1.45 -21.23 3.82
C GLY A 122 1.04 -20.77 5.22
N LEU A 123 1.63 -19.68 5.72
CA LEU A 123 1.41 -19.19 7.08
C LEU A 123 0.81 -17.78 7.07
N VAL A 124 -0.10 -17.55 8.02
CA VAL A 124 -0.56 -16.22 8.42
C VAL A 124 -0.06 -15.95 9.83
N ASP A 125 0.65 -14.85 10.02
CA ASP A 125 1.05 -14.34 11.32
C ASP A 125 0.34 -13.01 11.59
N ILE A 126 -0.27 -12.90 12.77
CA ILE A 126 -0.90 -11.69 13.26
C ILE A 126 -0.13 -11.24 14.50
N MET A 127 0.47 -10.07 14.39
CA MET A 127 1.20 -9.42 15.47
C MET A 127 0.51 -8.14 15.90
N VAL A 128 0.59 -7.83 17.18
CA VAL A 128 0.09 -6.58 17.77
C VAL A 128 1.23 -5.93 18.54
N ASN A 129 1.60 -4.72 18.14
CA ASN A 129 2.69 -3.94 18.74
C ASN A 129 4.01 -4.75 18.85
N GLY A 130 4.35 -5.49 17.80
CA GLY A 130 5.57 -6.31 17.76
C GLY A 130 5.50 -7.66 18.47
N LYS A 131 4.35 -8.03 19.06
CA LYS A 131 4.14 -9.36 19.68
C LYS A 131 3.25 -10.23 18.80
N SER A 132 3.68 -11.45 18.48
CA SER A 132 2.83 -12.40 17.76
C SER A 132 1.70 -12.87 18.67
N VAL A 133 0.48 -12.81 18.14
CA VAL A 133 -0.76 -13.16 18.85
C VAL A 133 -1.39 -14.41 18.23
N CYS A 134 -1.21 -14.60 16.92
CA CYS A 134 -1.75 -15.76 16.22
C CYS A 134 -0.83 -16.13 15.06
N ILE A 135 -0.46 -17.41 14.97
CA ILE A 135 0.18 -17.99 13.80
C ILE A 135 -0.69 -19.16 13.35
N GLN A 136 -1.20 -19.08 12.14
CA GLN A 136 -2.11 -20.07 11.56
C GLN A 136 -1.54 -20.57 10.25
N LYS A 137 -1.59 -21.89 10.04
CA LYS A 137 -1.30 -22.49 8.73
C LYS A 137 -2.56 -22.49 7.87
N ILE A 138 -2.40 -22.08 6.62
CA ILE A 138 -3.43 -22.06 5.56
C ILE A 138 -3.52 -23.46 4.94
#